data_AF-A0A7U9QXG8-F1
#
_entry.id   AF-A0A7U9QXG8-F1
#
_cell.length_a   1.000
_cell.length_b   1.000
_cell.length_c   1.000
_cell.angle_alpha   90.00
_cell.angle_beta   90.00
_cell.angle_gamma   90.00
#
_symmetry.space_group_name_H-M   'P 1'
#
loop_
_entity.id
_entity.type
_entity.pdbx_description
1 polymer ?
#
loop_
_entity_poly.entity_id
_entity_poly.type
_entity_poly.pdbx_seq_one_letter_code
_entity_poly.pdbx_strand_id
1 'polypeptide(L)'
;MKKRSAIICATACALGLTACGNDLGERMTAAALNTVIGMGTVFVVLIIIIGVISLFKFIPVIQDRLAKKKASEAQAESGSAAVETINAPEEADLTDDLELVAVIAAAIAASEGAASADGFVVRSIRRAGRVRRA
;
A
#
# COMPACT_ATOMS: atom_id res chain seq x y z
N MET A 1 15.78 13.77 -32.61
CA MET A 1 14.76 13.18 -31.72
C MET A 1 14.69 11.66 -31.81
N LYS A 2 14.62 11.03 -33.01
CA LYS A 2 14.60 9.55 -33.19
C LYS A 2 15.73 8.76 -32.48
N LYS A 3 16.95 9.29 -32.42
CA LYS A 3 18.09 8.61 -31.78
C LYS A 3 17.97 8.51 -30.25
N ARG A 4 17.27 9.44 -29.58
CA ARG A 4 17.13 9.43 -28.12
C ARG A 4 16.05 8.43 -27.66
N SER A 5 14.96 8.27 -28.42
CA SER A 5 13.94 7.24 -28.14
C SER A 5 14.47 5.81 -28.30
N ALA A 6 15.36 5.56 -29.26
CA ALA A 6 15.95 4.22 -29.44
C ALA A 6 16.90 3.83 -28.30
N ILE A 7 17.65 4.79 -27.76
CA ILE A 7 18.57 4.55 -26.62
C ILE A 7 17.76 4.27 -25.35
N ILE A 8 16.68 5.01 -25.09
CA ILE A 8 15.82 4.80 -23.93
C ILE A 8 15.17 3.40 -23.95
N CYS A 9 14.75 2.94 -25.14
CA CYS A 9 14.19 1.60 -25.32
C CYS A 9 15.26 0.50 -25.12
N ALA A 10 16.48 0.70 -25.60
CA ALA A 10 17.58 -0.25 -25.44
C ALA A 10 18.10 -0.32 -23.99
N THR A 11 18.18 0.82 -23.27
CA THR A 11 18.59 0.86 -21.86
C THR A 11 17.52 0.27 -20.94
N ALA A 12 16.23 0.44 -21.24
CA ALA A 12 15.15 -0.21 -20.50
C ALA A 12 15.13 -1.74 -20.71
N CYS A 13 15.60 -2.22 -21.86
CA CYS A 13 15.76 -3.64 -22.17
C CYS A 13 16.95 -4.25 -21.41
N ALA A 14 18.05 -3.50 -21.24
CA ALA A 14 19.24 -3.96 -20.50
C ALA A 14 19.10 -3.94 -18.97
N LEU A 15 18.22 -3.09 -18.41
CA LEU A 15 17.94 -3.00 -16.97
C LEU A 15 16.82 -3.96 -16.48
N GLY A 16 16.40 -4.92 -17.31
CA GLY A 16 15.62 -6.07 -16.85
C GLY A 16 14.16 -5.79 -16.46
N LEU A 17 13.62 -4.60 -16.73
CA LEU A 17 12.22 -4.27 -16.37
C LEU A 17 11.21 -4.53 -17.49
N THR A 18 11.67 -4.83 -18.71
CA THR A 18 10.80 -5.29 -19.79
C THR A 18 11.41 -6.51 -20.46
N ALA A 19 10.99 -7.70 -20.01
CA ALA A 19 11.28 -8.95 -20.68
C ALA A 19 10.55 -9.00 -22.03
N CYS A 20 11.16 -8.43 -23.07
CA CYS A 20 10.83 -8.73 -24.47
C CYS A 20 11.39 -10.11 -24.83
N GLY A 21 10.80 -11.15 -24.26
CA GLY A 21 10.98 -12.54 -24.67
C GLY A 21 9.62 -13.10 -25.10
N ASN A 22 9.54 -13.61 -26.32
CA ASN A 22 8.30 -14.01 -27.01
C ASN A 22 7.64 -15.30 -26.49
N ASP A 23 7.99 -15.79 -25.31
CA ASP A 23 7.44 -17.05 -24.79
C ASP A 23 6.65 -16.84 -23.50
N LEU A 24 5.33 -17.03 -23.60
CA LEU A 24 4.40 -16.92 -22.47
C LEU A 24 4.66 -18.02 -21.44
N GLY A 25 5.19 -19.17 -21.85
CA GLY A 25 5.43 -20.32 -20.98
C GLY A 25 6.45 -20.01 -19.88
N GLU A 26 7.58 -19.41 -20.23
CA GLU A 26 8.64 -19.09 -19.28
C GLU A 26 8.25 -17.94 -18.34
N ARG A 27 7.39 -17.03 -18.79
CA ARG A 27 6.83 -15.96 -17.95
C ARG A 27 5.78 -16.49 -16.97
N MET A 28 4.99 -17.48 -17.38
CA MET A 28 4.01 -18.13 -16.50
C MET A 28 4.70 -18.93 -15.39
N THR A 29 5.79 -19.64 -15.70
CA THR A 29 6.56 -20.37 -14.68
C THR A 29 7.26 -19.42 -13.71
N ALA A 30 7.87 -18.34 -14.20
CA ALA A 30 8.48 -17.31 -13.35
C ALA A 30 7.43 -16.61 -12.46
N ALA A 31 6.26 -16.30 -13.00
CA ALA A 31 5.15 -15.73 -12.23
C ALA A 31 4.64 -16.71 -11.16
N ALA A 32 4.44 -17.98 -11.52
CA ALA A 32 3.98 -19.02 -10.58
C ALA A 32 4.98 -19.29 -9.46
N LEU A 33 6.28 -19.24 -9.72
CA LEU A 33 7.30 -19.37 -8.68
C LEU A 33 7.21 -18.22 -7.66
N ASN A 34 6.99 -17.00 -8.12
CA ASN A 34 6.81 -15.84 -7.23
C ASN A 34 5.52 -15.92 -6.41
N THR A 35 4.42 -16.44 -6.98
CA THR A 35 3.18 -16.62 -6.19
C THR A 35 3.33 -17.71 -5.14
N VAL A 36 4.02 -18.81 -5.43
CA VAL A 36 4.27 -19.87 -4.44
C VAL A 36 5.16 -19.36 -3.31
N ILE A 37 6.20 -18.59 -3.62
CA ILE A 37 7.08 -18.00 -2.59
C ILE A 37 6.30 -16.97 -1.76
N GLY A 38 5.56 -16.06 -2.40
CA GLY A 38 4.77 -15.03 -1.71
C GLY A 38 3.63 -15.60 -0.88
N MET A 39 2.81 -16.49 -1.45
CA MET A 39 1.68 -17.12 -0.77
C MET A 39 2.15 -18.13 0.29
N GLY A 40 3.24 -18.85 0.04
CA GLY A 40 3.80 -19.82 0.98
C GLY A 40 4.43 -19.17 2.21
N THR A 41 5.19 -18.09 2.03
CA THR A 41 5.80 -17.36 3.16
C THR A 41 4.76 -16.77 4.09
N VAL A 42 3.70 -16.15 3.55
CA VAL A 42 2.58 -15.66 4.35
C VAL A 42 1.92 -16.79 5.14
N PHE A 43 1.69 -17.95 4.52
CA PHE A 43 1.10 -19.12 5.20
C PHE A 43 1.98 -19.63 6.36
N VAL A 44 3.29 -19.68 6.18
CA VAL A 44 4.25 -20.07 7.23
C VAL A 44 4.25 -19.07 8.39
N VAL A 45 4.25 -17.77 8.10
CA VAL A 45 4.22 -16.71 9.13
C VAL A 45 2.93 -16.81 9.97
N LEU A 46 1.77 -17.03 9.33
CA LEU A 46 0.50 -17.20 10.04
C LEU A 46 0.53 -18.42 10.99
N ILE A 47 1.09 -19.54 10.56
CA ILE A 47 1.25 -20.74 11.41
C ILE A 47 2.13 -20.44 12.63
N ILE A 48 3.23 -19.73 12.44
CA ILE A 48 4.14 -19.34 13.53
C ILE A 48 3.42 -18.43 14.53
N ILE A 49 2.66 -17.44 14.05
CA ILE A 49 1.90 -16.52 14.92
C ILE A 49 0.87 -17.27 15.75
N ILE A 50 0.11 -18.19 15.15
CA ILE A 50 -0.86 -19.05 15.86
C ILE A 50 -0.15 -19.89 16.94
N GLY A 51 1.04 -20.42 16.62
CA GLY A 51 1.87 -21.16 17.57
C GLY A 51 2.31 -20.30 18.75
N VAL A 52 2.85 -19.11 18.51
CA VAL A 52 3.32 -18.20 19.56
C VAL A 52 2.17 -17.75 20.48
N ILE A 53 1.01 -17.40 19.91
CA ILE A 53 -0.18 -17.04 20.70
C ILE A 53 -0.65 -18.24 21.55
N SER A 54 -0.58 -19.46 21.00
CA SER A 54 -0.94 -20.67 21.75
C SER A 54 -0.01 -20.91 22.94
N LEU A 55 1.29 -20.58 22.82
CA LEU A 55 2.24 -20.61 23.93
C LEU A 55 1.93 -19.55 25.00
N PHE A 56 1.58 -18.33 24.60
CA PHE A 56 1.16 -17.29 25.55
C PHE A 56 -0.15 -17.62 26.28
N LYS A 57 -1.03 -18.43 25.69
CA LYS A 57 -2.21 -18.98 26.37
C LYS A 57 -1.86 -19.87 27.58
N PHE A 58 -0.62 -20.37 27.68
CA PHE A 58 -0.17 -21.14 28.83
C PHE A 58 0.46 -20.29 29.94
N ILE A 59 0.75 -19.01 29.70
CA ILE A 59 1.18 -18.06 30.74
C ILE A 59 0.16 -17.94 31.88
N PRO A 60 -1.16 -17.75 31.66
CA PRO A 60 -2.12 -17.65 32.76
C PRO A 60 -2.19 -18.95 33.58
N VAL A 61 -2.02 -20.12 32.95
CA VAL A 61 -2.02 -21.41 33.66
C VAL A 61 -0.78 -21.57 34.53
N ILE A 62 0.40 -21.12 34.06
CA ILE A 62 1.63 -21.16 34.84
C ILE A 62 1.59 -20.10 35.96
N GLN A 63 1.02 -18.93 35.68
CA GLN A 63 0.75 -17.90 36.69
C GLN A 63 -0.24 -18.40 37.75
N ASP A 64 -1.31 -19.13 37.42
CA ASP A 64 -2.22 -19.70 38.41
C ASP A 64 -1.57 -20.79 39.28
N ARG A 65 -0.59 -21.52 38.74
CA ARG A 65 0.17 -22.54 39.50
C ARG A 65 1.23 -21.91 40.40
N LEU A 66 1.84 -20.81 39.96
CA LEU A 66 2.79 -20.03 40.77
C LEU A 66 2.08 -19.07 41.74
N ALA A 67 0.91 -18.56 41.37
CA ALA A 67 0.01 -17.77 42.20
C ALA A 67 -0.74 -18.67 43.18
N LYS A 68 -1.13 -19.92 42.90
CA LYS A 68 -1.51 -20.82 44.01
C LYS A 68 -0.37 -21.08 45.01
N LYS A 69 0.88 -20.79 44.61
CA LYS A 69 2.05 -20.75 45.50
C LYS A 69 2.33 -19.36 46.12
N LYS A 70 1.72 -18.27 45.63
CA LYS A 70 1.92 -16.87 46.09
C LYS A 70 0.66 -16.14 46.57
N ALA A 71 -0.54 -16.61 46.25
CA ALA A 71 -1.88 -16.11 46.57
C ALA A 71 -2.34 -16.66 47.93
N SER A 72 -1.40 -16.72 48.87
CA SER A 72 -1.70 -16.35 50.25
C SER A 72 -1.57 -14.83 50.45
N GLU A 73 -1.04 -14.08 49.47
CA GLU A 73 -0.84 -12.63 49.56
C GLU A 73 -1.40 -11.93 48.32
N ALA A 74 -2.09 -10.81 48.58
CA ALA A 74 -2.43 -9.74 47.64
C ALA A 74 -3.63 -9.98 46.69
N GLN A 75 -4.81 -10.01 47.29
CA GLN A 75 -6.04 -9.46 46.74
C GLN A 75 -6.01 -7.93 46.90
N ALA A 76 -6.14 -7.13 45.83
CA ALA A 76 -6.76 -5.79 45.85
C ALA A 76 -6.77 -5.10 44.47
N GLU A 77 -7.98 -4.71 44.05
CA GLU A 77 -8.35 -3.44 43.38
C GLU A 77 -7.98 -3.25 41.89
N SER A 78 -8.93 -3.31 40.94
CA SER A 78 -10.07 -2.40 40.64
C SER A 78 -9.63 -1.02 40.13
N GLY A 79 -10.09 -0.64 38.93
CA GLY A 79 -10.05 0.77 38.52
C GLY A 79 -10.09 1.02 37.01
N SER A 80 -11.29 1.08 36.46
CA SER A 80 -11.64 1.59 35.12
C SER A 80 -11.26 3.08 34.94
N ALA A 81 -10.73 3.46 33.77
CA ALA A 81 -10.82 4.83 33.28
C ALA A 81 -10.96 4.83 31.75
N ALA A 82 -12.14 5.27 31.31
CA ALA A 82 -12.49 5.51 29.92
C ALA A 82 -11.67 6.69 29.36
N VAL A 83 -11.25 6.58 28.10
CA VAL A 83 -10.60 7.66 27.35
C VAL A 83 -11.62 8.22 26.35
N GLU A 84 -11.92 9.50 26.52
CA GLU A 84 -12.80 10.31 25.68
C GLU A 84 -12.26 10.45 24.25
N THR A 85 -13.14 10.20 23.29
CA THR A 85 -12.97 10.46 21.86
C THR A 85 -13.04 11.96 21.60
N ILE A 86 -11.94 12.56 21.14
CA ILE A 86 -11.93 13.93 20.60
C ILE A 86 -11.99 13.82 19.08
N ASN A 87 -13.16 14.15 18.52
CA ASN A 87 -13.43 14.24 17.10
C ASN A 87 -13.06 15.65 16.61
N ALA A 88 -11.92 15.80 15.95
CA ALA A 88 -11.53 17.03 15.25
C ALA A 88 -11.99 16.93 13.78
N PRO A 89 -12.47 18.03 13.16
CA PRO A 89 -12.83 18.02 11.75
C PRO A 89 -11.58 17.77 10.90
N GLU A 90 -11.58 16.66 10.17
CA GLU A 90 -10.59 16.34 9.15
C GLU A 90 -10.63 17.43 8.06
N GLU A 91 -9.73 18.41 8.14
CA GLU A 91 -9.21 18.96 6.89
C GLU A 91 -8.53 17.78 6.20
N ALA A 92 -9.00 17.43 5.00
CA ALA A 92 -8.36 16.39 4.21
C ALA A 92 -6.91 16.80 4.00
N ASP A 93 -6.00 16.14 4.71
CA ASP A 93 -4.58 16.44 4.70
C ASP A 93 -4.00 15.92 3.38
N LEU A 94 -4.22 16.70 2.30
CA LEU A 94 -3.72 16.38 0.96
C LEU A 94 -2.18 16.40 0.90
N THR A 95 -1.50 16.73 2.01
CA THR A 95 -0.04 16.63 2.12
C THR A 95 0.43 15.18 2.00
N ASP A 96 -0.38 14.23 2.44
CA ASP A 96 -0.01 12.80 2.42
C ASP A 96 -0.19 12.17 1.03
N ASP A 97 -1.00 12.79 0.17
CA ASP A 97 -1.32 12.27 -1.18
C ASP A 97 -0.51 12.94 -2.30
N LEU A 98 0.45 13.80 -1.98
CA LEU A 98 1.28 14.48 -3.00
C LEU A 98 2.03 13.50 -3.90
N GLU A 99 2.46 12.35 -3.36
CA GLU A 99 3.11 11.27 -4.12
C GLU A 99 2.13 10.63 -5.12
N LEU A 100 0.89 10.34 -4.69
CA LEU A 100 -0.15 9.77 -5.55
C LEU A 100 -0.55 10.74 -6.65
N VAL A 101 -0.72 12.03 -6.33
CA VAL A 101 -1.01 13.08 -7.30
C VAL A 101 0.13 13.21 -8.32
N ALA A 102 1.39 13.11 -7.90
CA ALA A 102 2.54 13.16 -8.79
C ALA A 102 2.59 11.98 -9.79
N VAL A 103 2.32 10.75 -9.33
CA VAL A 103 2.27 9.56 -10.21
C VAL A 103 1.12 9.68 -11.21
N ILE A 104 -0.05 10.13 -10.77
CA ILE A 104 -1.22 10.33 -11.65
C ILE A 104 -0.94 11.42 -12.68
N ALA A 105 -0.37 12.57 -12.26
CA ALA A 105 0.00 13.66 -13.16
C ALA A 105 1.07 13.23 -14.19
N ALA A 106 2.06 12.45 -13.77
CA ALA A 106 3.08 11.91 -14.67
C ALA A 106 2.50 10.92 -15.69
N ALA A 107 1.57 10.05 -15.27
CA ALA A 107 0.91 9.10 -16.17
C ALA A 107 0.04 9.83 -17.23
N ILE A 108 -0.69 10.86 -16.82
CA ILE A 108 -1.48 11.69 -17.74
C ILE A 108 -0.55 12.42 -18.72
N ALA A 109 0.50 13.09 -18.23
CA ALA A 109 1.47 13.78 -19.08
C ALA A 109 2.10 12.83 -20.11
N ALA A 110 2.49 11.63 -19.70
CA ALA A 110 3.01 10.60 -20.60
C ALA A 110 1.97 10.16 -21.66
N SER A 111 0.69 10.04 -21.28
CA SER A 111 -0.39 9.67 -22.22
C SER A 111 -0.72 10.78 -23.22
N GLU A 112 -0.63 12.04 -22.81
CA GLU A 112 -0.82 13.22 -23.66
C GLU A 112 0.44 13.55 -24.50
N GLY A 113 1.54 12.81 -24.29
CA GLY A 113 2.82 13.01 -24.97
C GLY A 113 3.58 14.26 -24.49
N ALA A 114 3.20 14.81 -23.34
CA ALA A 114 3.86 15.94 -22.71
C ALA A 114 5.00 15.46 -21.79
N ALA A 115 6.09 16.22 -21.75
CA ALA A 115 7.23 15.91 -20.89
C ALA A 115 7.04 16.34 -19.41
N SER A 116 6.03 17.17 -19.14
CA SER A 116 5.76 17.79 -17.82
C SER A 116 4.25 17.98 -17.60
N ALA A 117 3.82 18.02 -16.34
CA ALA A 117 2.42 18.20 -15.93
C ALA A 117 1.92 19.65 -15.94
N ASP A 118 2.79 20.63 -16.24
CA ASP A 118 2.48 22.08 -16.19
C ASP A 118 1.41 22.55 -17.20
N GLY A 119 1.02 21.69 -18.16
CA GLY A 119 -0.01 21.99 -19.14
C GLY A 119 -1.45 21.77 -18.67
N PHE A 120 -1.65 21.13 -17.52
CA PHE A 120 -2.98 20.79 -17.01
C PHE A 120 -3.59 21.96 -16.22
N VAL A 121 -4.44 22.76 -16.89
CA VAL A 121 -5.13 23.90 -16.25
C VAL A 121 -6.64 23.63 -16.15
N VAL A 122 -7.12 23.45 -14.93
CA VAL A 122 -8.56 23.40 -14.64
C VAL A 122 -9.10 24.82 -14.57
N ARG A 123 -9.89 25.21 -15.58
CA ARG A 123 -10.63 26.49 -15.58
C ARG A 123 -12.12 26.24 -15.63
N SER A 124 -12.90 27.07 -14.94
CA SER A 124 -14.36 27.05 -15.10
C SER A 124 -14.72 27.54 -16.51
N ILE A 125 -15.40 26.71 -17.30
CA ILE A 125 -15.92 27.10 -18.63
C ILE A 125 -17.40 27.39 -18.47
N ARG A 126 -17.81 28.64 -18.71
CA ARG A 126 -19.23 29.01 -18.78
C ARG A 126 -19.71 28.92 -20.23
N ARG A 127 -20.87 28.30 -20.43
CA ARG A 127 -21.49 28.22 -21.76
C ARG A 127 -21.95 29.63 -22.19
N ALA A 128 -21.35 30.18 -23.25
CA ALA A 128 -21.87 31.38 -23.87
C ALA A 128 -23.28 31.08 -24.43
N GLY A 129 -24.27 31.87 -24.02
CA GLY A 129 -25.65 31.75 -24.50
C GLY A 129 -25.72 31.83 -26.03
N ARG A 130 -26.71 31.15 -26.62
CA ARG A 130 -26.94 31.16 -28.07
C ARG A 130 -27.31 32.58 -28.50
N VAL A 131 -26.39 33.33 -29.10
CA VAL A 131 -26.70 34.63 -29.71
C VAL A 131 -27.62 34.35 -30.89
N ARG A 132 -28.93 34.58 -30.71
CA ARG A 132 -29.87 34.70 -31.83
C ARG A 132 -29.50 35.98 -32.56
N ARG A 133 -28.76 35.85 -33.66
CA ARG A 133 -28.64 36.93 -34.65
C ARG A 133 -30.04 37.06 -35.27
N ALA A 134 -30.65 38.22 -35.03
CA ALA A 134 -31.88 38.66 -35.67
C ALA A 134 -31.65 38.87 -37.17
#